data_AF-A0A6B9YRV8-F1
#
_entry.id   AF-A0A6B9YRV8-F1
#
_cell.length_a   1.000
_cell.length_b   1.000
_cell.length_c   1.000
_cell.angle_alpha   90.00
_cell.angle_beta   90.00
_cell.angle_gamma   90.00
#
_symmetry.space_group_name_H-M   'P 1'
#
loop_
_entity.id
_entity.type
_entity.pdbx_description
1 polymer ?
#
loop_
_entity_poly.entity_id
_entity_poly.type
_entity_poly.pdbx_seq_one_letter_code
_entity_poly.pdbx_strand_id
1 'polypeptide(L)'
;MMQKAERIRDRGVVQHRHAANCLLERPGDSVLVHRGVPRSLVMACPDGCGDTLTINLDPRTDKAWRFYRKRNQVSVYPSIWRDTGCLSHFIVWNHQILWCGNREEDGEVALEEPEALRERILALCTRDWQHYTELAERLDEVPWDVNRLCREMTYAPGLLVEREGKSRGFFRLR
;
A
#
# COMPACT_ATOMS: atom_id res chain seq x y z
N MET A 1 -26.72 5.70 5.46
CA MET A 1 -25.57 4.96 4.89
C MET A 1 -24.33 5.46 5.58
N MET A 2 -23.49 4.56 6.12
CA MET A 2 -22.24 4.98 6.75
C MET A 2 -21.23 5.31 5.64
N GLN A 3 -20.58 6.46 5.72
CA GLN A 3 -19.65 6.93 4.69
C GLN A 3 -18.36 6.09 4.77
N LYS A 4 -17.88 5.61 3.62
CA LYS A 4 -16.57 4.94 3.53
C LYS A 4 -15.47 5.92 3.94
N ALA A 5 -14.47 5.45 4.65
CA ALA A 5 -13.27 6.21 4.94
C ALA A 5 -12.39 6.30 3.69
N GLU A 6 -11.93 7.50 3.38
CA GLU A 6 -10.99 7.80 2.30
C GLU A 6 -9.55 7.76 2.79
N ARG A 7 -9.33 7.79 4.11
CA ARG A 7 -7.99 7.87 4.73
C ARG A 7 -7.86 6.98 5.95
N ILE A 8 -6.66 6.46 6.14
CA ILE A 8 -6.26 5.80 7.38
C ILE A 8 -5.84 6.84 8.43
N ARG A 9 -6.25 6.59 9.66
CA ARG A 9 -5.83 7.34 10.84
C ARG A 9 -4.96 6.43 11.69
N ASP A 10 -3.66 6.73 11.75
CA ASP A 10 -2.72 6.00 12.59
C ASP A 10 -2.91 6.44 14.04
N ARG A 11 -3.40 5.52 14.88
CA ARG A 11 -3.73 5.77 16.29
C ARG A 11 -2.61 5.31 17.23
N GLY A 12 -1.49 4.84 16.68
CA GLY A 12 -0.30 4.49 17.44
C GLY A 12 0.03 3.00 17.41
N VAL A 13 0.79 2.58 18.42
CA VAL A 13 1.40 1.25 18.49
C VAL A 13 1.06 0.59 19.83
N VAL A 14 0.67 -0.69 19.79
CA VAL A 14 0.39 -1.51 20.98
C VAL A 14 1.15 -2.83 20.91
N GLN A 15 1.36 -3.48 22.05
CA GLN A 15 2.01 -4.80 22.09
C GLN A 15 1.03 -5.96 21.83
N HIS A 16 -0.24 -5.79 22.17
CA HIS A 16 -1.25 -6.85 22.10
C HIS A 16 -2.46 -6.43 21.27
N ARG A 17 -2.98 -7.35 20.44
CA ARG A 17 -4.15 -7.11 19.58
C ARG A 17 -5.35 -6.54 20.35
N HIS A 18 -5.66 -7.10 21.52
CA HIS A 18 -6.84 -6.67 22.28
C HIS A 18 -6.79 -5.19 22.67
N ALA A 19 -5.60 -4.65 22.93
CA ALA A 19 -5.42 -3.24 23.24
C ALA A 19 -5.72 -2.30 22.06
N ALA A 20 -5.63 -2.81 20.82
CA ALA A 20 -5.95 -2.01 19.63
C ALA A 20 -7.43 -1.58 19.62
N ASN A 21 -8.35 -2.44 20.06
CA ASN A 21 -9.79 -2.18 20.02
C ASN A 21 -10.18 -0.89 20.75
N CYS A 22 -9.46 -0.52 21.82
CA CYS A 22 -9.73 0.69 22.60
C CYS A 22 -9.39 1.99 21.84
N LEU A 23 -8.64 1.90 20.73
CA LEU A 23 -8.17 3.05 19.95
C LEU A 23 -8.89 3.18 18.59
N LEU A 24 -9.75 2.21 18.24
CA LEU A 24 -10.44 2.11 16.96
C LEU A 24 -11.86 2.69 17.09
N GLU A 25 -11.98 4.02 16.94
CA GLU A 25 -13.24 4.73 17.21
C GLU A 25 -14.11 4.93 15.96
N ARG A 26 -13.50 5.13 14.80
CA ARG A 26 -14.23 5.35 13.54
C ARG A 26 -13.59 4.59 12.37
N PRO A 27 -14.33 4.38 11.27
CA PRO A 27 -13.82 3.70 10.07
C PRO A 27 -12.47 4.27 9.61
N GLY A 28 -11.53 3.39 9.27
CA GLY A 28 -10.17 3.76 8.85
C GLY A 28 -9.21 4.08 10.01
N ASP A 29 -9.65 4.10 11.28
CA ASP A 29 -8.70 4.07 12.39
C ASP A 29 -7.88 2.78 12.33
N SER A 30 -6.59 2.90 12.64
CA SER A 30 -5.67 1.77 12.61
C SER A 30 -4.65 1.85 13.74
N VAL A 31 -4.20 0.69 14.18
CA VAL A 31 -3.21 0.53 15.24
C VAL A 31 -2.22 -0.55 14.83
N LEU A 32 -0.94 -0.25 14.95
CA LEU A 32 0.11 -1.22 14.71
C LEU A 32 0.31 -2.10 15.96
N VAL A 33 0.23 -3.42 15.80
CA VAL A 33 0.66 -4.37 16.82
C VAL A 33 2.13 -4.69 16.60
N HIS A 34 2.98 -4.32 17.55
CA HIS A 34 4.43 -4.45 17.43
C HIS A 34 5.02 -5.18 18.66
N ARG A 35 5.82 -6.22 18.41
CA ARG A 35 6.50 -7.02 19.45
C ARG A 35 7.89 -7.41 18.97
N GLY A 36 8.84 -6.48 19.10
CA GLY A 36 10.18 -6.51 18.50
C GLY A 36 10.19 -6.37 16.98
N VAL A 37 9.15 -6.88 16.31
CA VAL A 37 8.85 -6.72 14.89
C VAL A 37 7.35 -6.42 14.71
N PRO A 38 6.94 -5.79 13.59
CA PRO A 38 5.55 -5.67 13.21
C PRO A 38 4.87 -7.05 13.14
N ARG A 39 3.69 -7.18 13.77
CA ARG A 39 2.95 -8.45 13.80
C ARG A 39 1.64 -8.36 13.01
N SER A 40 0.91 -7.28 13.22
CA SER A 40 -0.34 -7.05 12.51
C SER A 40 -0.68 -5.57 12.49
N LEU A 41 -1.42 -5.13 11.49
CA LEU A 41 -2.13 -3.86 11.50
C LEU A 41 -3.60 -4.15 11.81
N VAL A 42 -4.12 -3.63 12.92
CA VAL A 42 -5.53 -3.77 13.28
C VAL A 42 -6.25 -2.50 12.87
N MET A 43 -7.39 -2.63 12.19
CA MET A 43 -8.09 -1.50 11.58
C MET A 43 -9.60 -1.61 11.77
N ALA A 44 -10.27 -0.52 12.13
CA ALA A 44 -11.72 -0.42 12.02
C ALA A 44 -12.10 -0.41 10.53
N CYS A 45 -12.91 -1.37 10.09
CA CYS A 45 -13.15 -1.61 8.67
C CYS A 45 -13.58 -0.30 7.97
N PRO A 46 -12.83 0.13 6.94
CA PRO A 46 -12.99 1.47 6.40
C PRO A 46 -14.27 1.64 5.60
N ASP A 47 -15.00 0.57 5.29
CA ASP A 47 -16.30 0.64 4.63
C ASP A 47 -17.44 1.09 5.58
N GLY A 48 -17.17 1.11 6.89
CA GLY A 48 -18.17 1.42 7.89
C GLY A 48 -19.09 0.26 8.26
N CYS A 49 -18.75 -1.00 7.99
CA CYS A 49 -19.59 -2.14 8.43
C CYS A 49 -19.55 -2.37 9.95
N GLY A 50 -18.61 -1.77 10.68
CA GLY A 50 -18.43 -1.93 12.12
C GLY A 50 -17.47 -3.06 12.52
N ASP A 51 -17.03 -3.89 11.58
CA ASP A 51 -16.04 -4.94 11.84
C ASP A 51 -14.63 -4.38 12.11
N THR A 52 -13.81 -5.19 12.76
CA THR A 52 -12.38 -4.94 12.91
C THR A 52 -11.56 -5.91 12.06
N LEU A 53 -10.70 -5.36 11.20
CA LEU A 53 -9.76 -6.11 10.37
C LEU A 53 -8.46 -6.34 11.14
N THR A 54 -7.90 -7.55 11.03
CA THR A 54 -6.55 -7.84 11.50
C THR A 54 -5.71 -8.27 10.30
N ILE A 55 -4.90 -7.34 9.80
CA ILE A 55 -4.03 -7.55 8.65
C ILE A 55 -2.72 -8.12 9.19
N ASN A 56 -2.40 -9.34 8.79
CA ASN A 56 -1.18 -10.01 9.23
C ASN A 56 0.06 -9.41 8.55
N LEU A 57 1.09 -9.10 9.34
CA LEU A 57 2.35 -8.51 8.88
C LEU A 57 3.56 -9.41 9.16
N ASP A 58 3.36 -10.59 9.75
CA ASP A 58 4.46 -11.50 10.10
C ASP A 58 4.97 -12.22 8.84
N PRO A 59 6.18 -11.92 8.35
CA PRO A 59 6.68 -12.45 7.08
C PRO A 59 6.93 -13.96 7.10
N ARG A 60 6.87 -14.60 8.27
CA ARG A 60 7.05 -16.05 8.44
C ARG A 60 5.80 -16.84 8.11
N THR A 61 4.75 -16.18 7.63
CA THR A 61 3.46 -16.78 7.29
C THR A 61 3.16 -16.53 5.82
N ASP A 62 2.43 -17.46 5.19
CA ASP A 62 2.20 -17.43 3.74
C ASP A 62 1.33 -16.26 3.25
N LYS A 63 0.58 -15.61 4.16
CA LYS A 63 -0.31 -14.48 3.85
C LYS A 63 0.09 -13.22 4.63
N ALA A 64 1.33 -12.79 4.44
CA ALA A 64 1.88 -11.60 5.08
C ALA A 64 1.79 -10.37 4.16
N TRP A 65 1.17 -9.31 4.66
CA TRP A 65 1.27 -7.99 4.05
C TRP A 65 2.55 -7.31 4.51
N ARG A 66 3.12 -6.51 3.61
CA ARG A 66 4.24 -5.62 3.89
C ARG A 66 3.70 -4.28 4.39
N PHE A 67 4.22 -3.83 5.52
CA PHE A 67 3.90 -2.54 6.10
C PHE A 67 5.05 -1.58 5.89
N TYR A 68 4.75 -0.39 5.39
CA TYR A 68 5.71 0.68 5.19
C TYR A 68 5.28 1.89 6.00
N ARG A 69 6.25 2.47 6.71
CA ARG A 69 6.14 3.79 7.31
C ARG A 69 7.29 4.63 6.76
N LYS A 70 7.01 5.41 5.72
CA LYS A 70 7.99 6.23 4.98
C LYS A 70 7.41 7.63 4.88
N ARG A 71 8.26 8.66 5.03
CA ARG A 71 7.83 10.07 4.89
C ARG A 71 6.64 10.43 5.78
N ASN A 72 6.64 9.93 7.02
CA ASN A 72 5.53 10.04 7.99
C ASN A 72 4.18 9.49 7.50
N GLN A 73 4.20 8.63 6.48
CA GLN A 73 3.01 8.05 5.88
C GLN A 73 2.98 6.53 5.97
N VAL A 74 1.78 5.98 6.19
CA VAL A 74 1.52 4.54 6.23
C VAL A 74 1.05 4.03 4.87
N SER A 75 1.69 2.93 4.44
CA SER A 75 1.30 2.15 3.26
C SER A 75 1.29 0.66 3.61
N VAL A 76 0.36 -0.08 3.00
CA VAL A 76 0.27 -1.54 3.12
C VAL A 76 0.26 -2.15 1.72
N TYR A 77 1.04 -3.21 1.53
CA TYR A 77 1.17 -3.90 0.26
C TYR A 77 1.03 -5.41 0.44
N PRO A 78 0.32 -6.15 -0.45
CA PRO A 78 -0.46 -5.66 -1.58
C PRO A 78 -1.81 -5.07 -1.13
N SER A 79 -2.81 -5.02 -2.02
CA SER A 79 -4.17 -4.64 -1.66
C SER A 79 -4.73 -5.55 -0.56
N ILE A 80 -5.65 -5.02 0.24
CA ILE A 80 -6.39 -5.76 1.26
C ILE A 80 -7.72 -6.17 0.66
N TRP A 81 -7.98 -7.47 0.62
CA TRP A 81 -9.26 -8.03 0.19
C TRP A 81 -9.83 -8.93 1.27
N ARG A 82 -11.04 -8.62 1.72
CA ARG A 82 -11.82 -9.51 2.57
C ARG A 82 -12.60 -10.50 1.70
N ASP A 83 -12.42 -11.78 1.97
CA ASP A 83 -13.19 -12.88 1.36
C ASP A 83 -14.47 -13.21 2.13
N THR A 84 -14.68 -12.57 3.29
CA THR A 84 -15.82 -12.76 4.19
C THR A 84 -16.29 -11.43 4.79
N GLY A 85 -17.51 -11.39 5.31
CA GLY A 85 -18.11 -10.18 5.86
C GLY A 85 -18.52 -9.20 4.75
N CYS A 86 -18.09 -7.95 4.84
CA CYS A 86 -18.45 -6.91 3.86
C CYS A 86 -17.78 -7.02 2.49
N LEU A 87 -16.85 -7.97 2.32
CA LEU A 87 -16.13 -8.21 1.06
C LEU A 87 -15.38 -6.99 0.49
N SER A 88 -15.00 -6.05 1.35
CA SER A 88 -14.26 -4.85 0.94
C SER A 88 -12.91 -5.19 0.29
N HIS A 89 -12.58 -4.47 -0.79
CA HIS A 89 -11.31 -4.54 -1.49
C HIS A 89 -10.74 -3.13 -1.66
N PHE A 90 -9.57 -2.87 -1.06
CA PHE A 90 -8.96 -1.55 -1.06
C PHE A 90 -7.44 -1.62 -0.93
N ILE A 91 -6.77 -0.51 -1.23
CA ILE A 91 -5.34 -0.29 -1.03
C ILE A 91 -5.16 0.77 0.05
N VAL A 92 -4.20 0.56 0.96
CA VAL A 92 -3.71 1.62 1.84
C VAL A 92 -2.39 2.13 1.28
N TRP A 93 -2.39 3.37 0.81
CA TRP A 93 -1.22 3.98 0.20
C TRP A 93 -1.11 5.43 0.64
N ASN A 94 -0.02 5.76 1.34
CA ASN A 94 0.33 7.13 1.71
C ASN A 94 -0.80 7.82 2.49
N HIS A 95 -1.30 7.12 3.50
CA HIS A 95 -2.53 7.41 4.26
C HIS A 95 -3.86 7.39 3.50
N GLN A 96 -3.87 7.24 2.18
CA GLN A 96 -5.11 7.15 1.42
C GLN A 96 -5.63 5.72 1.40
N ILE A 97 -6.96 5.59 1.34
CA ILE A 97 -7.67 4.34 1.11
C ILE A 97 -8.26 4.42 -0.29
N LEU A 98 -7.70 3.62 -1.21
CA LEU A 98 -8.16 3.56 -2.60
C LEU A 98 -9.04 2.32 -2.78
N TRP A 99 -10.27 2.51 -3.22
CA TRP A 99 -11.27 1.44 -3.30
C TRP A 99 -11.18 0.70 -4.64
N CYS A 100 -10.91 -0.60 -4.59
CA CYS A 100 -10.82 -1.42 -5.79
C CYS A 100 -12.24 -1.83 -6.23
N GLY A 101 -12.60 -1.54 -7.49
CA GLY A 101 -13.89 -1.93 -8.08
C GLY A 101 -14.73 -0.77 -8.60
N ASN A 102 -14.48 0.47 -8.14
CA ASN A 102 -15.12 1.68 -8.64
C ASN A 102 -14.06 2.57 -9.32
N ARG A 103 -14.08 2.66 -10.66
CA ARG A 103 -13.11 3.47 -11.44
C ARG A 103 -13.20 4.98 -11.16
N GLU A 104 -14.25 5.43 -10.51
CA GLU A 104 -14.53 6.85 -10.22
C GLU A 104 -14.00 7.30 -8.84
N GLU A 105 -13.52 6.37 -8.01
CA GLU A 105 -13.08 6.62 -6.62
C GLU A 105 -11.57 6.37 -6.41
N ASP A 106 -10.77 6.37 -7.48
CA ASP A 106 -9.31 6.34 -7.37
C ASP A 106 -8.83 7.70 -6.85
N GLY A 107 -8.77 7.84 -5.52
CA GLY A 107 -8.25 9.04 -4.87
C GLY A 107 -6.84 9.40 -5.33
N GLU A 108 -6.57 10.71 -5.44
CA GLU A 108 -5.25 11.21 -5.82
C GLU A 108 -4.28 11.07 -4.63
N VAL A 109 -3.28 10.21 -4.77
CA VAL A 109 -2.22 10.06 -3.77
C VAL A 109 -1.07 11.00 -4.12
N ALA A 110 -0.72 11.98 -3.30
CA ALA A 110 0.51 12.75 -3.55
C ALA A 110 1.77 11.92 -3.25
N LEU A 111 2.80 12.00 -4.11
CA LEU A 111 4.15 11.56 -3.76
C LEU A 111 4.93 12.73 -3.21
N GLU A 112 5.58 12.53 -2.07
CA GLU A 112 6.62 13.45 -1.61
C GLU A 112 7.92 13.18 -2.38
N GLU A 113 8.53 14.24 -2.92
CA GLU A 113 9.80 14.21 -3.66
C GLU A 113 9.86 13.19 -4.83
N PRO A 114 8.91 13.21 -5.77
CA PRO A 114 8.85 12.22 -6.85
C PRO A 114 10.09 12.25 -7.75
N GLU A 115 10.72 13.39 -7.97
CA GLU A 115 11.90 13.54 -8.84
C GLU A 115 13.10 12.74 -8.31
N ALA A 116 13.41 12.85 -7.02
CA ALA A 116 14.53 12.14 -6.40
C ALA A 116 14.32 10.61 -6.45
N LEU A 117 13.07 10.16 -6.27
CA LEU A 117 12.75 8.74 -6.39
C LEU A 117 12.82 8.27 -7.86
N ARG A 118 12.39 9.08 -8.84
CA ARG A 118 12.54 8.75 -10.27
C ARG A 118 14.01 8.53 -10.64
N GLU A 119 14.91 9.41 -10.22
CA GLU A 119 16.35 9.28 -10.50
C GLU A 119 16.91 7.96 -9.95
N ARG A 120 16.56 7.63 -8.70
CA ARG A 120 16.96 6.37 -8.05
C ARG A 120 16.40 5.14 -8.78
N ILE A 121 15.14 5.20 -9.25
CA ILE A 121 14.54 4.12 -10.05
C ILE A 121 15.31 3.94 -11.35
N LEU A 122 15.54 5.02 -12.09
CA LEU A 122 16.26 4.99 -13.37
C LEU A 122 17.68 4.44 -13.22
N ALA A 123 18.37 4.77 -12.12
CA ALA A 123 19.71 4.24 -11.82
C ALA A 123 19.74 2.71 -11.62
N LEU A 124 18.61 2.07 -11.26
CA LEU A 124 18.50 0.62 -11.11
C LEU A 124 17.88 -0.10 -12.30
N CYS A 125 17.19 0.63 -13.17
CA CYS A 125 16.58 0.06 -14.37
C CYS A 125 17.65 -0.33 -15.39
N THR A 126 17.41 -1.43 -16.07
CA THR A 126 18.28 -1.98 -17.12
C THR A 126 17.49 -2.20 -18.41
N ARG A 127 18.13 -2.73 -19.45
CA ARG A 127 17.43 -3.15 -20.68
C ARG A 127 16.70 -4.48 -20.54
N ASP A 128 16.89 -5.19 -19.43
CA ASP A 128 16.16 -6.40 -19.08
C ASP A 128 14.87 -6.07 -18.34
N TRP A 129 13.90 -6.99 -18.41
CA TRP A 129 12.61 -6.82 -17.76
C TRP A 129 12.73 -7.05 -16.25
N GLN A 130 12.32 -6.05 -15.47
CA GLN A 130 12.37 -6.06 -14.01
C GLN A 130 10.98 -5.78 -13.45
N HIS A 131 10.56 -6.52 -12.42
CA HIS A 131 9.27 -6.24 -11.79
C HIS A 131 9.39 -5.07 -10.82
N TYR A 132 8.40 -4.18 -10.78
CA TYR A 132 8.45 -3.00 -9.92
C TYR A 132 8.62 -3.33 -8.42
N THR A 133 8.17 -4.50 -7.96
CA THR A 133 8.37 -4.91 -6.55
C THR A 133 9.84 -5.22 -6.26
N GLU A 134 10.57 -5.80 -7.20
CA GLU A 134 12.01 -6.07 -7.06
C GLU A 134 12.79 -4.76 -7.03
N LEU A 135 12.39 -3.79 -7.86
CA LEU A 135 12.94 -2.43 -7.83
C LEU A 135 12.66 -1.77 -6.47
N ALA A 136 11.43 -1.85 -5.98
CA ALA A 136 11.04 -1.28 -4.69
C ALA A 136 11.81 -1.91 -3.51
N GLU A 137 12.01 -3.22 -3.52
CA GLU A 137 12.81 -3.92 -2.51
C GLU A 137 14.27 -3.47 -2.52
N ARG A 138 14.89 -3.36 -3.71
CA ARG A 138 16.27 -2.87 -3.84
C ARG A 138 16.42 -1.41 -3.41
N LEU A 139 15.37 -0.61 -3.54
CA LEU A 139 15.36 0.80 -3.15
C LEU A 139 14.96 1.01 -1.69
N ASP A 140 14.49 -0.02 -0.98
CA ASP A 140 13.80 0.11 0.31
C ASP A 140 12.67 1.17 0.23
N GLU A 141 11.80 1.03 -0.77
CA GLU A 141 10.71 1.96 -1.09
C GLU A 141 9.34 1.28 -1.15
N VAL A 142 8.28 2.10 -1.10
CA VAL A 142 6.90 1.60 -1.20
C VAL A 142 6.65 1.10 -2.63
N PRO A 143 6.20 -0.15 -2.85
CA PRO A 143 6.01 -0.68 -4.20
C PRO A 143 4.98 0.11 -5.04
N TRP A 144 3.98 0.70 -4.40
CA TRP A 144 3.00 1.56 -5.06
C TRP A 144 3.62 2.84 -5.63
N ASP A 145 4.54 3.48 -4.89
CA ASP A 145 5.29 4.66 -5.34
C ASP A 145 6.12 4.32 -6.59
N VAL A 146 6.87 3.21 -6.52
CA VAL A 146 7.72 2.76 -7.61
C VAL A 146 6.89 2.39 -8.84
N ASN A 147 5.79 1.62 -8.66
CA ASN A 147 4.90 1.28 -9.76
C ASN A 147 4.36 2.53 -10.46
N ARG A 148 3.87 3.51 -9.69
CA ARG A 148 3.34 4.75 -10.24
C ARG A 148 4.39 5.50 -11.05
N LEU A 149 5.56 5.75 -10.47
CA LEU A 149 6.60 6.51 -11.16
C LEU A 149 7.12 5.78 -12.40
N CYS A 150 7.27 4.45 -12.34
CA CYS A 150 7.61 3.65 -13.50
C CYS A 150 6.57 3.82 -14.62
N ARG A 151 5.27 3.75 -14.30
CA ARG A 151 4.18 3.96 -15.25
C ARG A 151 4.15 5.37 -15.83
N GLU A 152 4.36 6.40 -15.01
CA GLU A 152 4.41 7.77 -15.51
C GLU A 152 5.57 7.96 -16.50
N MET A 153 6.73 7.36 -16.20
CA MET A 153 7.91 7.39 -17.07
C MET A 153 7.75 6.60 -18.38
N THR A 154 6.67 5.83 -18.59
CA THR A 154 6.36 5.24 -19.90
C THR A 154 5.70 6.23 -20.87
N TYR A 155 5.01 7.25 -20.34
CA TYR A 155 4.35 8.29 -21.14
C TYR A 155 5.21 9.55 -21.24
N ALA A 156 5.76 10.01 -20.11
CA ALA A 156 6.59 11.21 -20.04
C ALA A 156 7.65 11.04 -18.95
N PRO A 157 8.96 11.05 -19.27
CA PRO A 157 9.61 11.30 -20.57
C PRO A 157 9.61 10.12 -21.59
N GLY A 158 8.97 8.98 -21.29
CA GLY A 158 9.00 7.82 -22.19
C GLY A 158 10.30 6.99 -22.13
N LEU A 159 11.00 7.07 -21.00
CA LEU A 159 12.28 6.37 -20.74
C LEU A 159 12.09 4.88 -20.45
N LEU A 160 10.90 4.48 -19.99
CA LEU A 160 10.58 3.10 -19.67
C LEU A 160 9.54 2.52 -20.62
N VAL A 161 9.59 1.20 -20.78
CA VAL A 161 8.55 0.42 -21.45
C VAL A 161 7.95 -0.54 -20.43
N GLU A 162 6.62 -0.63 -20.38
CA GLU A 162 5.89 -1.61 -19.57
C GLU A 162 5.43 -2.79 -20.43
N ARG A 163 5.46 -4.02 -19.90
CA ARG A 163 4.79 -5.16 -20.56
C ARG A 163 3.27 -5.04 -20.47
N GLU A 164 2.58 -5.59 -21.46
CA GLU A 164 1.12 -5.63 -21.50
C GLU A 164 0.52 -6.90 -20.87
N GLY A 165 -0.79 -6.88 -20.65
CA GLY A 165 -1.58 -8.04 -20.23
C GLY A 165 -1.18 -8.60 -18.87
N LYS A 166 -1.01 -9.93 -18.77
CA LYS A 166 -0.69 -10.63 -17.51
C LYS A 166 0.71 -10.33 -16.97
N SER A 167 1.58 -9.71 -17.77
CA SER A 167 2.93 -9.31 -17.36
C SER A 167 3.01 -7.82 -17.00
N ARG A 168 1.88 -7.14 -16.79
CA ARG A 168 1.86 -5.75 -16.36
C ARG A 168 2.63 -5.55 -15.06
N GLY A 169 3.30 -4.41 -14.89
CA GLY A 169 4.21 -4.15 -13.77
C GLY A 169 5.67 -4.58 -14.01
N PHE A 170 5.99 -5.19 -15.15
CA PHE A 170 7.37 -5.36 -15.59
C PHE A 170 7.81 -4.18 -16.44
N PHE A 171 8.92 -3.57 -16.06
CA PHE A 171 9.50 -2.39 -16.72
C PHE A 171 10.92 -2.67 -17.19
N ARG A 172 11.34 -1.94 -18.22
CA ARG A 172 12.74 -1.86 -18.67
C ARG A 172 13.03 -0.49 -19.28
N LEU A 173 14.30 -0.13 -19.37
CA LEU A 173 14.74 1.02 -20.16
C LEU A 173 14.38 0.82 -21.64
N ARG A 174 13.95 1.91 -22.26
CA ARG A 174 13.70 1.98 -23.70
C ARG A 174 14.99 1.84 -24.51
#